data_AF-A0A3M1FWR4-F1
#
_entry.id   AF-A0A3M1FWR4-F1
#
_cell.length_a   1.000
_cell.length_b   1.000
_cell.length_c   1.000
_cell.angle_alpha   90.00
_cell.angle_beta   90.00
_cell.angle_gamma   90.00
#
_symmetry.space_group_name_H-M   'P 1'
#
loop_
_entity.id
_entity.type
_entity.pdbx_description
1 polymer ?
#
loop_
_entity_poly.entity_id
_entity_poly.type
_entity_poly.pdbx_seq_one_letter_code
_entity_poly.pdbx_strand_id
1 'polypeptide(L)'
;RHIVEVLGSTGTPPARGVQHFNVGNRSLLDALDTYYFSSYLQDGGGAYKMVIGDYGSGKSHFLYCLRDLAWSRGFAVSKVDLSPVETPYNDQRLVYAAVARNLIWHEEGEEISDERGLTRFLEGTLQRVLGGPPTLDALSHPNYTGLVDTLEATTIDSLAYRNAVIGYFDALIRDHEERLDSLTRWLMGSTTTPDDTKILREIGVTGKINRPNAFRMLRSLVQVIRALSYSGLILLFDEVDRMASIGGKAEKLATDNLREVIDRTRDDLPGSMFVYAVPPQFINDIVPRYPALQQRVRAPGRFSRANHFSPQINLEHLDLDENELLYAIGEKLIPIYETAFDVKLNEQIQHANAAILANVARDVFLDVSHRRLFVKAFVTELARQHAGEEHLLTEEEATAIVRGQVDELSG
;
A
#
# COMPACT_ATOMS: atom_id res chain seq x y z
N ARG A 1 4.42 14.48 -16.23
CA ARG A 1 5.89 14.27 -16.33
C ARG A 1 6.40 13.15 -15.41
N HIS A 2 6.26 13.25 -14.08
CA HIS A 2 6.73 12.21 -13.14
C HIS A 2 6.28 10.79 -13.49
N ILE A 3 5.00 10.59 -13.88
CA ILE A 3 4.47 9.28 -14.31
C ILE A 3 5.34 8.70 -15.43
N VAL A 4 5.58 9.46 -16.50
CA VAL A 4 6.31 9.00 -17.68
C VAL A 4 7.77 8.69 -17.36
N GLU A 5 8.42 9.53 -16.55
CA GLU A 5 9.82 9.32 -16.15
C GLU A 5 10.01 8.05 -15.32
N VAL A 6 9.09 7.76 -14.39
CA VAL A 6 9.14 6.51 -13.59
C VAL A 6 8.83 5.30 -14.47
N LEU A 7 7.77 5.34 -15.29
CA LEU A 7 7.40 4.22 -16.16
C LEU A 7 8.50 3.91 -17.19
N GLY A 8 9.13 4.93 -17.78
CA GLY A 8 10.20 4.75 -18.76
C GLY A 8 11.51 4.23 -18.16
N SER A 9 11.83 4.62 -16.92
CA SER A 9 13.09 4.21 -16.27
C SER A 9 13.04 2.79 -15.71
N THR A 10 11.97 2.44 -14.99
CA THR A 10 11.91 1.17 -14.28
C THR A 10 10.79 0.25 -14.75
N GLY A 11 9.78 0.75 -15.48
CA GLY A 11 8.55 0.02 -15.80
C GLY A 11 7.68 -0.26 -14.58
N THR A 12 7.98 0.35 -13.41
CA THR A 12 7.19 0.17 -12.19
C THR A 12 6.17 1.30 -12.04
N PRO A 13 5.00 1.05 -11.46
CA PRO A 13 4.00 2.10 -11.27
C PRO A 13 4.54 3.20 -10.33
N PRO A 14 4.40 4.50 -10.67
CA PRO A 14 4.69 5.59 -9.76
C PRO A 14 3.81 5.51 -8.52
N ALA A 15 4.26 6.13 -7.42
CA ALA A 15 3.47 6.22 -6.21
C ALA A 15 2.19 7.06 -6.40
N ARG A 16 2.07 7.86 -7.46
CA ARG A 16 0.92 8.74 -7.70
C ARG A 16 0.51 8.71 -9.16
N GLY A 17 -0.77 8.97 -9.41
CA GLY A 17 -1.30 9.06 -10.77
C GLY A 17 -1.57 7.70 -11.41
N VAL A 18 -1.56 6.60 -10.63
CA VAL A 18 -1.88 5.25 -11.12
C VAL A 18 -3.31 5.18 -11.69
N GLN A 19 -4.22 5.98 -11.14
CA GLN A 19 -5.60 6.07 -11.61
C GLN A 19 -5.73 6.52 -13.08
N HIS A 20 -4.74 7.23 -13.63
CA HIS A 20 -4.80 7.74 -15.01
C HIS A 20 -4.55 6.67 -16.06
N PHE A 21 -3.85 5.59 -15.71
CA PHE A 21 -3.52 4.49 -16.62
C PHE A 21 -3.94 3.12 -16.07
N ASN A 22 -4.76 3.08 -15.02
CA ASN A 22 -5.30 1.84 -14.49
C ASN A 22 -6.31 1.21 -15.45
N VAL A 23 -6.12 -0.07 -15.76
CA VAL A 23 -6.97 -0.84 -16.68
C VAL A 23 -7.15 -2.28 -16.16
N GLY A 24 -8.32 -2.88 -16.44
CA GLY A 24 -8.53 -4.33 -16.32
C GLY A 24 -8.83 -4.87 -14.92
N ASN A 25 -8.79 -4.06 -13.86
CA ASN A 25 -9.07 -4.52 -12.49
C ASN A 25 -10.29 -3.86 -11.85
N ARG A 26 -11.13 -3.22 -12.65
CA ARG A 26 -12.26 -2.43 -12.18
C ARG A 26 -13.27 -3.30 -11.46
N SER A 27 -13.57 -4.50 -11.96
CA SER A 27 -14.52 -5.40 -11.28
C SER A 27 -14.05 -5.81 -9.88
N LEU A 28 -12.74 -5.96 -9.68
CA LEU A 28 -12.13 -6.29 -8.39
C LEU A 28 -12.22 -5.10 -7.43
N LEU A 29 -11.86 -3.91 -7.90
CA LEU A 29 -11.95 -2.67 -7.11
C LEU A 29 -13.40 -2.34 -6.74
N ASP A 30 -14.34 -2.44 -7.68
CA ASP A 30 -15.76 -2.20 -7.46
C ASP A 30 -16.35 -3.20 -6.45
N ALA A 31 -15.93 -4.47 -6.49
CA ALA A 31 -16.35 -5.48 -5.52
C ALA A 31 -15.78 -5.18 -4.12
N LEU A 32 -14.51 -4.79 -4.02
CA LEU A 32 -13.92 -4.39 -2.75
C LEU A 32 -14.63 -3.15 -2.19
N ASP A 33 -14.89 -2.16 -3.03
CA ASP A 33 -15.60 -0.95 -2.64
C ASP A 33 -17.01 -1.27 -2.10
N THR A 34 -17.79 -2.01 -2.89
CA THR A 34 -19.19 -2.35 -2.56
C THR A 34 -19.31 -3.18 -1.28
N TYR A 35 -18.47 -4.21 -1.11
CA TYR A 35 -18.65 -5.18 -0.02
C TYR A 35 -17.79 -4.91 1.20
N TYR A 36 -16.73 -4.09 1.08
CA TYR A 36 -15.80 -3.83 2.18
C TYR A 36 -15.69 -2.35 2.52
N PHE A 37 -15.22 -1.51 1.60
CA PHE A 37 -14.88 -0.12 1.92
C PHE A 37 -16.10 0.76 2.18
N SER A 38 -17.22 0.53 1.50
CA SER A 38 -18.45 1.34 1.65
C SER A 38 -19.35 0.91 2.80
N SER A 39 -19.10 -0.26 3.42
CA SER A 39 -19.96 -0.81 4.50
C SER A 39 -19.15 -1.58 5.54
N TYR A 40 -18.89 -2.87 5.31
CA TYR A 40 -18.38 -3.83 6.31
C TYR A 40 -17.20 -3.32 7.15
N LEU A 41 -16.21 -2.64 6.55
CA LEU A 41 -15.09 -2.08 7.30
C LEU A 41 -15.49 -0.85 8.13
N GLN A 42 -16.34 0.03 7.60
CA GLN A 42 -16.79 1.23 8.33
C GLN A 42 -17.59 0.84 9.59
N ASP A 43 -18.39 -0.23 9.48
CA ASP A 43 -19.18 -0.82 10.56
C ASP A 43 -18.34 -1.56 11.62
N GLY A 44 -17.01 -1.54 11.49
CA GLY A 44 -16.09 -2.16 12.44
C GLY A 44 -15.73 -3.60 12.11
N GLY A 45 -16.05 -4.10 10.92
CA GLY A 45 -15.56 -5.38 10.42
C GLY A 45 -14.06 -5.37 10.14
N GLY A 46 -13.45 -6.53 10.25
CA GLY A 46 -12.05 -6.76 9.88
C GLY A 46 -11.94 -7.73 8.71
N ALA A 47 -11.06 -7.43 7.75
CA ALA A 47 -10.90 -8.24 6.54
C ALA A 47 -9.43 -8.54 6.20
N TYR A 48 -9.24 -9.67 5.52
CA TYR A 48 -7.94 -10.09 5.02
C TYR A 48 -8.05 -10.49 3.54
N LYS A 49 -7.11 -10.04 2.72
CA LYS A 49 -6.97 -10.40 1.30
C LYS A 49 -5.51 -10.71 0.93
N MET A 50 -5.34 -11.64 0.01
CA MET A 50 -4.08 -11.94 -0.68
C MET A 50 -4.22 -11.57 -2.14
N VAL A 51 -3.34 -10.69 -2.60
CA VAL A 51 -3.21 -10.33 -4.01
C VAL A 51 -2.14 -11.23 -4.61
N ILE A 52 -2.54 -12.09 -5.52
CA ILE A 52 -1.71 -13.14 -6.11
C ILE A 52 -1.36 -12.75 -7.54
N GLY A 53 -0.09 -12.82 -7.88
CA GLY A 53 0.38 -12.69 -9.25
C GLY A 53 1.90 -12.77 -9.34
N ASP A 54 2.42 -13.11 -10.52
CA ASP A 54 3.86 -13.24 -10.73
C ASP A 54 4.61 -11.91 -10.57
N TYR A 55 5.95 -11.97 -10.63
CA TYR A 55 6.76 -10.77 -10.66
C TYR A 55 6.32 -9.85 -11.81
N GLY A 56 6.18 -8.56 -11.54
CA GLY A 56 5.70 -7.56 -12.50
C GLY A 56 4.24 -7.72 -13.01
N SER A 57 3.45 -8.66 -12.50
CA SER A 57 2.02 -8.80 -12.85
C SER A 57 1.14 -7.60 -12.44
N GLY A 58 1.71 -6.54 -11.87
CA GLY A 58 0.96 -5.36 -11.42
C GLY A 58 0.48 -5.45 -9.97
N LYS A 59 1.06 -6.31 -9.13
CA LYS A 59 0.77 -6.35 -7.68
C LYS A 59 0.88 -4.98 -7.01
N SER A 60 2.03 -4.32 -7.12
CA SER A 60 2.26 -2.99 -6.56
C SER A 60 1.30 -1.94 -7.14
N HIS A 61 0.96 -2.06 -8.44
CA HIS A 61 0.00 -1.19 -9.10
C HIS A 61 -1.40 -1.35 -8.49
N PHE A 62 -1.87 -2.60 -8.33
CA PHE A 62 -3.14 -2.89 -7.69
C PHE A 62 -3.19 -2.41 -6.23
N LEU A 63 -2.08 -2.54 -5.48
CA LEU A 63 -2.00 -1.98 -4.12
C LEU A 63 -2.13 -0.44 -4.12
N TYR A 64 -1.54 0.27 -5.09
CA TYR A 64 -1.75 1.71 -5.22
C TYR A 64 -3.19 2.06 -5.59
N CYS A 65 -3.84 1.31 -6.47
CA CYS A 65 -5.27 1.49 -6.76
C CYS A 65 -6.15 1.28 -5.50
N LEU A 66 -5.82 0.28 -4.67
CA LEU A 66 -6.52 0.06 -3.40
C LEU A 66 -6.30 1.18 -2.39
N ARG A 67 -5.10 1.74 -2.34
CA ARG A 67 -4.81 2.90 -1.50
C ARG A 67 -5.64 4.11 -1.94
N ASP A 68 -5.73 4.38 -3.23
CA ASP A 68 -6.50 5.52 -3.74
C ASP A 68 -8.00 5.32 -3.46
N LEU A 69 -8.50 4.09 -3.63
CA LEU A 69 -9.84 3.71 -3.21
C LEU A 69 -10.05 3.94 -1.70
N ALA A 70 -9.10 3.51 -0.87
CA ALA A 70 -9.15 3.69 0.58
C ALA A 70 -9.27 5.17 0.97
N TRP A 71 -8.43 6.03 0.38
CA TRP A 71 -8.47 7.47 0.62
C TRP A 71 -9.79 8.09 0.18
N SER A 72 -10.32 7.72 -0.99
CA SER A 72 -11.65 8.19 -1.45
C SER A 72 -12.80 7.81 -0.51
N ARG A 73 -12.59 6.83 0.37
CA ARG A 73 -13.54 6.36 1.38
C ARG A 73 -13.16 6.78 2.81
N GLY A 74 -12.20 7.70 2.97
CA GLY A 74 -11.80 8.26 4.27
C GLY A 74 -10.98 7.30 5.16
N PHE A 75 -10.35 6.26 4.59
CA PHE A 75 -9.47 5.37 5.34
C PHE A 75 -8.04 5.91 5.40
N ALA A 76 -7.36 5.69 6.53
CA ALA A 76 -5.91 5.82 6.59
C ALA A 76 -5.26 4.61 5.92
N VAL A 77 -4.06 4.79 5.36
CA VAL A 77 -3.33 3.72 4.68
C VAL A 77 -1.89 3.66 5.18
N SER A 78 -1.41 2.45 5.45
CA SER A 78 0.01 2.17 5.63
C SER A 78 0.44 1.16 4.57
N LYS A 79 1.39 1.56 3.72
CA LYS A 79 2.01 0.66 2.71
C LYS A 79 3.41 0.26 3.15
N VAL A 80 3.58 -1.00 3.52
CA VAL A 80 4.83 -1.58 3.98
C VAL A 80 5.41 -2.49 2.90
N ASP A 81 6.61 -2.17 2.43
CA ASP A 81 7.38 -3.09 1.59
C ASP A 81 8.10 -4.08 2.53
N LEU A 82 7.76 -5.36 2.44
CA LEU A 82 8.25 -6.36 3.39
C LEU A 82 9.61 -6.90 2.95
N SER A 83 10.63 -6.61 3.75
CA SER A 83 11.99 -7.13 3.58
C SER A 83 12.30 -8.19 4.66
N PRO A 84 12.91 -9.34 4.30
CA PRO A 84 13.43 -10.33 5.25
C PRO A 84 14.38 -9.73 6.31
N VAL A 85 15.06 -8.63 5.97
CA VAL A 85 16.07 -7.98 6.81
C VAL A 85 15.46 -6.88 7.69
N GLU A 86 14.57 -6.06 7.13
CA GLU A 86 14.07 -4.87 7.82
C GLU A 86 12.74 -5.09 8.55
N THR A 87 11.93 -6.04 8.06
CA THR A 87 10.60 -6.37 8.58
C THR A 87 10.39 -7.89 8.59
N PRO A 88 11.18 -8.64 9.37
CA PRO A 88 11.02 -10.07 9.42
C PRO A 88 9.62 -10.39 9.96
N TYR A 89 8.85 -11.09 9.14
CA TYR A 89 7.50 -11.61 9.41
C TYR A 89 7.37 -12.33 10.74
N ASN A 90 8.50 -12.75 11.31
CA ASN A 90 8.64 -13.50 12.53
C ASN A 90 8.61 -12.64 13.82
N ASP A 91 8.56 -11.31 13.69
CA ASP A 91 8.60 -10.36 14.81
C ASP A 91 7.44 -9.36 14.73
N GLN A 92 6.38 -9.60 15.51
CA GLN A 92 5.22 -8.71 15.58
C GLN A 92 5.59 -7.28 15.99
N ARG A 93 6.66 -7.07 16.78
CA ARG A 93 7.14 -5.72 17.13
C ARG A 93 7.65 -4.99 15.91
N LEU A 94 8.40 -5.67 15.05
CA LEU A 94 8.94 -5.08 13.83
C LEU A 94 7.83 -4.84 12.81
N VAL A 95 6.80 -5.69 12.74
CA VAL A 95 5.59 -5.44 11.94
C VAL A 95 4.89 -4.17 12.42
N TYR A 96 4.63 -4.03 13.73
CA TYR A 96 4.05 -2.79 14.28
C TYR A 96 4.90 -1.56 13.93
N ALA A 97 6.22 -1.62 14.16
CA ALA A 97 7.11 -0.50 13.88
C ALA A 97 7.16 -0.15 12.39
N ALA A 98 7.07 -1.15 11.50
CA ALA A 98 7.01 -0.95 10.07
C ALA A 98 5.71 -0.26 9.63
N VAL A 99 4.58 -0.66 10.22
CA VAL A 99 3.28 0.00 10.01
C VAL A 99 3.33 1.45 10.50
N ALA A 100 3.81 1.69 11.72
CA ALA A 100 3.94 3.03 12.26
C ALA A 100 4.87 3.90 11.40
N ARG A 101 5.97 3.36 10.87
CA ARG A 101 6.87 4.07 9.95
C ARG A 101 6.28 4.39 8.58
N ASN A 102 5.37 3.56 8.08
CA ASN A 102 4.85 3.67 6.72
C ASN A 102 3.39 4.12 6.66
N LEU A 103 2.80 4.55 7.77
CA LEU A 103 1.51 5.23 7.76
C LEU A 103 1.63 6.50 6.91
N ILE A 104 0.75 6.65 5.93
CA ILE A 104 0.84 7.71 4.93
C ILE A 104 -0.04 8.88 5.37
N TRP A 105 0.57 10.05 5.55
CA TRP A 105 -0.15 11.31 5.55
C TRP A 105 -0.45 11.69 4.11
N HIS A 106 -1.74 11.69 3.77
CA HIS A 106 -2.23 12.08 2.47
C HIS A 106 -3.09 13.34 2.60
N GLU A 107 -2.83 14.31 1.73
CA GLU A 107 -3.58 15.55 1.60
C GLU A 107 -4.05 15.69 0.16
N GLU A 108 -5.30 16.12 -0.02
CA GLU A 108 -5.88 16.31 -1.35
C GLU A 108 -5.22 17.53 -2.01
N GLY A 109 -4.53 17.29 -3.13
CA GLY A 109 -3.87 18.34 -3.92
C GLY A 109 -2.72 17.76 -4.74
N GLU A 110 -2.66 18.12 -6.03
CA GLU A 110 -1.66 17.56 -6.96
C GLU A 110 -0.21 17.92 -6.59
N GLU A 111 0.00 19.02 -5.84
CA GLU A 111 1.32 19.56 -5.50
C GLU A 111 1.90 19.09 -4.16
N ILE A 112 1.11 18.54 -3.24
CA ILE A 112 1.56 18.20 -1.88
C ILE A 112 2.09 16.78 -1.89
N SER A 113 3.36 16.50 -1.55
CA SER A 113 3.92 15.13 -1.54
C SER A 113 3.41 14.26 -0.38
N ASP A 114 3.24 12.96 -0.61
CA ASP A 114 2.82 12.02 0.43
C ASP A 114 3.97 11.85 1.42
N GLU A 115 3.68 12.06 2.70
CA GLU A 115 4.66 11.89 3.76
C GLU A 115 4.38 10.63 4.56
N ARG A 116 5.40 10.07 5.21
CA ARG A 116 5.29 8.81 5.94
C ARG A 116 5.65 8.97 7.41
N GLY A 117 4.99 8.18 8.24
CA GLY A 117 5.25 8.06 9.67
C GLY A 117 4.03 8.43 10.50
N LEU A 118 3.80 7.68 11.58
CA LEU A 118 2.69 7.89 12.49
C LEU A 118 2.71 9.29 13.10
N THR A 119 3.88 9.79 13.47
CA THR A 119 4.00 11.14 14.03
C THR A 119 3.64 12.22 13.03
N ARG A 120 4.10 12.11 11.78
CA ARG A 120 3.73 13.03 10.71
C ARG A 120 2.24 12.96 10.39
N PHE A 121 1.67 11.76 10.38
CA PHE A 121 0.22 11.56 10.23
C PHE A 121 -0.57 12.22 11.36
N LEU A 122 -0.12 12.08 12.62
CA LEU A 122 -0.75 12.72 13.77
C LEU A 122 -0.65 14.25 13.69
N GLU A 123 0.52 14.80 13.36
CA GLU A 123 0.72 16.23 13.18
C GLU A 123 -0.20 16.79 12.09
N GLY A 124 -0.21 16.18 10.89
CA GLY A 124 -1.09 16.60 9.81
C GLY A 124 -2.57 16.51 10.21
N THR A 125 -2.96 15.44 10.93
CA THR A 125 -4.33 15.28 11.43
C THR A 125 -4.70 16.42 12.37
N LEU A 126 -3.81 16.77 13.31
CA LEU A 126 -4.04 17.87 14.23
C LEU A 126 -4.17 19.21 13.47
N GLN A 127 -3.29 19.46 12.49
CA GLN A 127 -3.36 20.66 11.66
C GLN A 127 -4.70 20.75 10.91
N ARG A 128 -5.18 19.64 10.35
CA ARG A 128 -6.50 19.56 9.71
C ARG A 128 -7.64 19.85 10.69
N VAL A 129 -7.59 19.29 11.90
CA VAL A 129 -8.61 19.52 12.95
C VAL A 129 -8.65 21.00 13.38
N LEU A 130 -7.49 21.65 13.44
CA LEU A 130 -7.35 23.05 13.84
C LEU A 130 -7.58 24.04 12.70
N GLY A 131 -7.47 23.61 11.44
CA GLY A 131 -7.51 24.49 10.27
C GLY A 131 -6.25 25.35 10.10
N GLY A 132 -5.11 24.88 10.60
CA GLY A 132 -3.85 25.62 10.59
C GLY A 132 -2.76 25.00 11.48
N PRO A 133 -1.58 25.63 11.60
CA PRO A 133 -0.51 25.14 12.46
C PRO A 133 -0.93 25.13 13.93
N PRO A 134 -0.48 24.14 14.73
CA PRO A 134 -0.76 24.11 16.16
C PRO A 134 -0.09 25.28 16.87
N THR A 135 -0.87 26.00 17.68
CA THR A 135 -0.41 27.13 18.51
C THR A 135 -1.00 26.96 19.91
N LEU A 136 -0.49 27.68 20.92
CA LEU A 136 -0.97 27.55 22.31
C LEU A 136 -2.48 27.77 22.46
N ASP A 137 -3.11 28.60 21.61
CA ASP A 137 -4.55 28.82 21.61
C ASP A 137 -5.35 27.54 21.28
N ALA A 138 -4.72 26.57 20.61
CA ALA A 138 -5.28 25.26 20.31
C ALA A 138 -5.73 24.51 21.57
N LEU A 139 -5.09 24.72 22.72
CA LEU A 139 -5.49 24.10 23.99
C LEU A 139 -6.92 24.47 24.42
N SER A 140 -7.41 25.62 23.97
CA SER A 140 -8.78 26.11 24.21
C SER A 140 -9.70 25.95 22.99
N HIS A 141 -9.18 25.42 21.88
CA HIS A 141 -9.92 25.31 20.63
C HIS A 141 -10.99 24.21 20.72
N PRO A 142 -12.27 24.50 20.36
CA PRO A 142 -13.35 23.51 20.46
C PRO A 142 -13.05 22.19 19.76
N ASN A 143 -12.51 22.24 18.54
CA ASN A 143 -12.18 21.02 17.79
C ASN A 143 -11.08 20.18 18.47
N TYR A 144 -10.11 20.81 19.13
CA TYR A 144 -9.08 20.08 19.86
C TYR A 144 -9.65 19.44 21.13
N THR A 145 -10.45 20.19 21.89
CA THR A 145 -11.13 19.64 23.09
C THR A 145 -12.02 18.45 22.71
N GLY A 146 -12.83 18.57 21.66
CA GLY A 146 -13.66 17.47 21.15
C GLY A 146 -12.85 16.26 20.64
N LEU A 147 -11.68 16.49 20.04
CA LEU A 147 -10.75 15.42 19.65
C LEU A 147 -10.22 14.66 20.87
N VAL A 148 -9.80 15.38 21.92
CA VAL A 148 -9.32 14.77 23.17
C VAL A 148 -10.45 14.00 23.85
N ASP A 149 -11.64 14.60 23.98
CA ASP A 149 -12.82 13.95 24.56
C ASP A 149 -13.18 12.66 23.81
N THR A 150 -13.10 12.68 22.47
CA THR A 150 -13.34 11.50 21.63
C THR A 150 -12.31 10.40 21.87
N LEU A 151 -11.02 10.75 21.97
CA LEU A 151 -9.95 9.79 22.28
C LEU A 151 -10.12 9.19 23.69
N GLU A 152 -10.52 10.00 24.67
CA GLU A 152 -10.75 9.55 26.04
C GLU A 152 -11.99 8.65 26.19
N ALA A 153 -13.06 8.96 25.46
CA ALA A 153 -14.30 8.18 25.45
C ALA A 153 -14.19 6.89 24.62
N THR A 154 -13.29 6.84 23.64
CA THR A 154 -13.09 5.65 22.79
C THR A 154 -12.40 4.53 23.57
N THR A 155 -12.94 3.31 23.47
CA THR A 155 -12.29 2.10 24.01
C THR A 155 -11.05 1.77 23.19
N ILE A 156 -9.90 2.28 23.63
CA ILE A 156 -8.58 1.95 23.10
C ILE A 156 -7.95 0.87 23.99
N ASP A 157 -7.53 -0.24 23.39
CA ASP A 157 -7.05 -1.42 24.11
C ASP A 157 -5.88 -1.08 25.06
N SER A 158 -4.91 -0.28 24.61
CA SER A 158 -3.82 0.20 25.43
C SER A 158 -4.03 1.64 25.92
N LEU A 159 -4.25 1.80 27.23
CA LEU A 159 -4.29 3.12 27.89
C LEU A 159 -2.99 3.92 27.66
N ALA A 160 -1.83 3.26 27.72
CA ALA A 160 -0.55 3.90 27.45
C ALA A 160 -0.47 4.44 26.02
N TYR A 161 -1.11 3.78 25.06
CA TYR A 161 -1.14 4.21 23.66
C TYR A 161 -2.03 5.45 23.48
N ARG A 162 -3.22 5.44 24.08
CA ARG A 162 -4.09 6.63 24.13
C ARG A 162 -3.37 7.82 24.72
N ASN A 163 -2.75 7.64 25.90
CA ASN A 163 -2.01 8.69 26.59
C ASN A 163 -0.83 9.19 25.76
N ALA A 164 -0.16 8.30 24.99
CA ALA A 164 0.93 8.70 24.12
C ALA A 164 0.44 9.61 22.98
N VAL A 165 -0.71 9.33 22.39
CA VAL A 165 -1.29 10.17 21.32
C VAL A 165 -1.76 11.52 21.86
N ILE A 166 -2.49 11.54 22.97
CA ILE A 166 -2.94 12.78 23.61
C ILE A 166 -1.73 13.63 24.05
N GLY A 167 -0.76 12.98 24.71
CA GLY A 167 0.49 13.63 25.11
C GLY A 167 1.32 14.12 23.94
N TYR A 168 1.26 13.45 22.78
CA TYR A 168 1.94 13.91 21.56
C TYR A 168 1.31 15.19 21.03
N PHE A 169 -0.03 15.28 20.98
CA PHE A 169 -0.70 16.52 20.61
C PHE A 169 -0.45 17.66 21.59
N ASP A 170 -0.50 17.42 22.89
CA ASP A 170 -0.19 18.43 23.91
C ASP A 170 1.27 18.93 23.77
N ALA A 171 2.22 18.01 23.59
CA ALA A 171 3.62 18.37 23.38
C ALA A 171 3.85 19.14 22.07
N LEU A 172 3.10 18.83 21.02
CA LEU A 172 3.16 19.53 19.73
C LEU A 172 2.61 20.96 19.84
N ILE A 173 1.49 21.14 20.52
CA ILE A 173 0.87 22.46 20.75
C ILE A 173 1.74 23.35 21.64
N ARG A 174 2.41 22.76 22.63
CA ARG A 174 3.27 23.47 23.60
C ARG A 174 4.72 23.63 23.15
N ASP A 175 5.07 23.13 21.96
CA ASP A 175 6.44 23.11 21.44
C ASP A 175 7.45 22.46 22.43
N HIS A 176 7.04 21.36 23.06
CA HIS A 176 7.86 20.65 24.05
C HIS A 176 8.70 19.57 23.37
N GLU A 177 9.80 19.98 22.74
CA GLU A 177 10.68 19.12 21.93
C GLU A 177 11.08 17.81 22.63
N GLU A 178 11.52 17.86 23.89
CA GLU A 178 11.96 16.66 24.61
C GLU A 178 10.87 15.59 24.75
N ARG A 179 9.61 16.01 24.99
CA ARG A 179 8.46 15.10 25.05
C ARG A 179 8.10 14.57 23.68
N LEU A 180 8.14 15.42 22.65
CA LEU A 180 7.89 15.02 21.27
C LEU A 180 8.87 13.93 20.84
N ASP A 181 10.15 14.08 21.16
CA ASP A 181 11.21 13.13 20.88
C ASP A 181 10.95 11.76 21.54
N SER A 182 10.69 11.75 22.84
CA SER A 182 10.42 10.51 23.59
C SER A 182 9.14 9.81 23.12
N LEU A 183 8.07 10.58 22.87
CA LEU A 183 6.80 10.05 22.35
C LEU A 183 6.94 9.54 20.92
N THR A 184 7.70 10.23 20.07
CA THR A 184 8.02 9.78 18.71
C THR A 184 8.72 8.43 18.75
N ARG A 185 9.78 8.27 19.55
CA ARG A 185 10.48 6.99 19.68
C ARG A 185 9.53 5.88 20.13
N TRP A 186 8.68 6.16 21.12
CA TRP A 186 7.74 5.16 21.65
C TRP A 186 6.65 4.77 20.65
N LEU A 187 5.95 5.75 20.05
CA LEU A 187 4.89 5.55 19.06
C LEU A 187 5.41 4.82 17.82
N MET A 188 6.64 5.09 17.40
CA MET A 188 7.26 4.42 16.25
C MET A 188 7.80 3.02 16.56
N GLY A 189 7.67 2.55 17.81
CA GLY A 189 8.18 1.24 18.25
C GLY A 189 9.71 1.14 18.29
N SER A 190 10.40 2.30 18.31
CA SER A 190 11.85 2.41 18.41
C SER A 190 12.33 2.15 19.85
N THR A 191 13.63 1.90 20.00
CA THR A 191 14.23 1.72 21.33
C THR A 191 14.20 3.03 22.11
N THR A 192 13.60 3.02 23.30
CA THR A 192 13.59 4.15 24.23
C THR A 192 14.72 4.07 25.26
N THR A 193 15.28 5.22 25.60
CA THR A 193 16.31 5.41 26.63
C THR A 193 15.72 5.40 28.06
N PRO A 194 16.55 5.34 29.11
CA PRO A 194 16.09 5.54 30.49
C PRO A 194 15.43 6.91 30.72
N ASP A 195 15.97 7.96 30.10
CA ASP A 195 15.42 9.33 30.20
C ASP A 195 14.07 9.43 29.51
N ASP A 196 13.92 8.86 28.31
CA ASP A 196 12.62 8.73 27.64
C ASP A 196 11.61 8.06 28.58
N THR A 197 12.02 7.00 29.28
CA THR A 197 11.12 6.25 30.16
C THR A 197 10.65 7.09 31.35
N LYS A 198 11.46 8.02 31.85
CA LYS A 198 11.08 8.94 32.92
C LYS A 198 10.02 9.92 32.44
N ILE A 199 10.27 10.58 31.30
CA ILE A 199 9.34 11.53 30.67
C ILE A 199 8.01 10.86 30.35
N LEU A 200 8.04 9.69 29.70
CA LEU A 200 6.85 8.94 29.30
C LEU A 200 5.98 8.54 30.50
N ARG A 201 6.59 8.18 31.64
CA ARG A 201 5.85 7.83 32.86
C ARG A 201 5.09 9.02 33.45
N GLU A 202 5.62 10.24 33.35
CA GLU A 202 4.95 11.46 33.82
C GLU A 202 3.65 11.74 33.02
N ILE A 203 3.59 11.26 31.78
CA ILE A 203 2.44 11.38 30.86
C ILE A 203 1.52 10.14 30.96
N GLY A 204 1.86 9.16 31.82
CA GLY A 204 1.10 7.92 31.94
C GLY A 204 1.32 6.95 30.76
N VAL A 205 2.41 7.10 30.01
CA VAL A 205 2.84 6.16 28.97
C VAL A 205 3.78 5.14 29.58
N THR A 206 3.25 3.97 29.92
CA THR A 206 3.98 2.92 30.63
C THR A 206 4.41 1.76 29.74
N GLY A 207 5.60 1.23 29.99
CA GLY A 207 6.12 0.04 29.31
C GLY A 207 6.70 0.34 27.92
N LYS A 208 7.27 -0.69 27.30
CA LYS A 208 7.83 -0.62 25.93
C LYS A 208 6.98 -1.46 24.99
N ILE A 209 6.99 -1.11 23.70
CA ILE A 209 6.42 -1.97 22.66
C ILE A 209 7.38 -3.14 22.43
N ASN A 210 6.88 -4.36 22.62
CA ASN A 210 7.63 -5.61 22.56
C ASN A 210 6.82 -6.68 21.83
N ARG A 211 7.43 -7.84 21.54
CA ARG A 211 6.76 -8.93 20.82
C ARG A 211 5.40 -9.33 21.46
N PRO A 212 5.30 -9.58 22.78
CA PRO A 212 4.03 -9.96 23.41
C PRO A 212 2.89 -8.94 23.28
N ASN A 213 3.19 -7.64 23.29
CA ASN A 213 2.15 -6.59 23.26
C ASN A 213 1.99 -5.90 21.90
N ALA A 214 2.83 -6.22 20.90
CA ALA A 214 2.83 -5.53 19.61
C ALA A 214 1.47 -5.57 18.90
N PHE A 215 0.78 -6.72 18.94
CA PHE A 215 -0.56 -6.81 18.35
C PHE A 215 -1.59 -5.92 19.07
N ARG A 216 -1.50 -5.82 20.40
CA ARG A 216 -2.34 -4.90 21.19
C ARG A 216 -2.05 -3.44 20.83
N MET A 217 -0.79 -3.10 20.56
CA MET A 217 -0.42 -1.76 20.09
C MET A 217 -0.94 -1.49 18.67
N LEU A 218 -0.90 -2.49 17.78
CA LEU A 218 -1.49 -2.38 16.44
C LEU A 218 -3.01 -2.17 16.52
N ARG A 219 -3.71 -2.91 17.40
CA ARG A 219 -5.14 -2.68 17.67
C ARG A 219 -5.41 -1.27 18.17
N SER A 220 -4.59 -0.81 19.12
CA SER A 220 -4.70 0.54 19.67
C SER A 220 -4.50 1.60 18.59
N LEU A 221 -3.58 1.38 17.64
CA LEU A 221 -3.40 2.25 16.47
C LEU A 221 -4.67 2.30 15.60
N VAL A 222 -5.27 1.16 15.26
CA VAL A 222 -6.51 1.13 14.46
C VAL A 222 -7.65 1.87 15.17
N GLN A 223 -7.79 1.66 16.48
CA GLN A 223 -8.81 2.33 17.29
C GLN A 223 -8.58 3.84 17.37
N VAL A 224 -7.33 4.28 17.55
CA VAL A 224 -6.95 5.69 17.50
C VAL A 224 -7.30 6.29 16.15
N ILE A 225 -6.91 5.66 15.05
CA ILE A 225 -7.20 6.17 13.70
C ILE A 225 -8.70 6.40 13.50
N ARG A 226 -9.55 5.48 13.98
CA ARG A 226 -11.01 5.67 13.96
C ARG A 226 -11.47 6.82 14.86
N ALA A 227 -10.90 6.95 16.06
CA ALA A 227 -11.19 8.07 16.95
C ALA A 227 -10.76 9.43 16.37
N LEU A 228 -9.76 9.44 15.48
CA LEU A 228 -9.34 10.60 14.69
C LEU A 228 -10.26 10.86 13.47
N SER A 229 -11.46 10.29 13.44
CA SER A 229 -12.49 10.45 12.40
C SER A 229 -12.14 9.85 11.02
N TYR A 230 -11.20 8.91 10.95
CA TYR A 230 -11.01 8.09 9.75
C TYR A 230 -11.94 6.87 9.77
N SER A 231 -12.34 6.41 8.59
CA SER A 231 -13.18 5.21 8.42
C SER A 231 -12.52 3.93 8.95
N GLY A 232 -11.19 3.91 9.01
CA GLY A 232 -10.41 2.75 9.42
C GLY A 232 -8.97 2.80 8.93
N LEU A 233 -8.29 1.65 9.01
CA LEU A 233 -6.89 1.50 8.57
C LEU A 233 -6.73 0.37 7.56
N ILE A 234 -6.18 0.69 6.40
CA ILE A 234 -5.80 -0.30 5.38
C ILE A 234 -4.29 -0.52 5.44
N LEU A 235 -3.92 -1.80 5.54
CA LEU A 235 -2.54 -2.24 5.70
C LEU A 235 -2.15 -3.01 4.45
N LEU A 236 -1.34 -2.38 3.61
CA LEU A 236 -0.89 -2.92 2.34
C LEU A 236 0.54 -3.43 2.50
N PHE A 237 0.75 -4.71 2.27
CA PHE A 237 2.04 -5.37 2.39
C PHE A 237 2.51 -5.84 1.02
N ASP A 238 3.56 -5.21 0.50
CA ASP A 238 4.17 -5.55 -0.78
C ASP A 238 5.42 -6.45 -0.59
N GLU A 239 5.85 -7.15 -1.64
CA GLU A 239 7.05 -8.00 -1.68
C GLU A 239 7.07 -9.23 -0.74
N VAL A 240 5.96 -9.95 -0.62
CA VAL A 240 5.96 -11.26 0.08
C VAL A 240 6.77 -12.34 -0.65
N ASP A 241 7.14 -12.09 -1.91
CA ASP A 241 7.93 -12.97 -2.76
C ASP A 241 9.28 -13.39 -2.11
N ARG A 242 9.86 -12.54 -1.24
CA ARG A 242 11.10 -12.87 -0.52
C ARG A 242 10.91 -13.81 0.68
N MET A 243 9.67 -14.14 1.09
CA MET A 243 9.46 -15.21 2.08
C MET A 243 9.82 -16.58 1.52
N ALA A 244 9.64 -16.79 0.19
CA ALA A 244 9.91 -18.08 -0.45
C ALA A 244 11.40 -18.46 -0.47
N SER A 245 12.29 -17.48 -0.35
CA SER A 245 13.73 -17.73 -0.22
C SER A 245 14.16 -18.07 1.22
N ILE A 246 13.29 -17.84 2.20
CA ILE A 246 13.56 -18.10 3.61
C ILE A 246 13.09 -19.53 3.93
N GLY A 247 13.99 -20.51 3.83
CA GLY A 247 13.68 -21.89 4.21
C GLY A 247 13.65 -22.13 5.73
N GLY A 248 13.05 -23.25 6.14
CA GLY A 248 13.20 -23.82 7.48
C GLY A 248 12.40 -23.12 8.59
N LYS A 249 13.05 -22.81 9.72
CA LYS A 249 12.38 -22.31 10.93
C LYS A 249 11.77 -20.92 10.75
N ALA A 250 12.40 -20.07 9.94
CA ALA A 250 11.94 -18.72 9.70
C ALA A 250 10.69 -18.70 8.79
N GLU A 251 10.62 -19.57 7.78
CA GLU A 251 9.40 -19.81 6.98
C GLU A 251 8.21 -20.13 7.89
N LYS A 252 8.37 -21.12 8.76
CA LYS A 252 7.33 -21.58 9.68
C LYS A 252 6.83 -20.45 10.59
N LEU A 253 7.75 -19.73 11.24
CA LEU A 253 7.38 -18.65 12.16
C LEU A 253 6.68 -17.50 11.43
N ALA A 254 7.05 -17.26 10.18
CA ALA A 254 6.44 -16.25 9.34
C ALA A 254 5.01 -16.65 8.90
N THR A 255 4.79 -17.92 8.54
CA THR A 255 3.45 -18.45 8.25
C THR A 255 2.55 -18.52 9.49
N ASP A 256 3.12 -18.83 10.66
CA ASP A 256 2.40 -18.85 11.94
C ASP A 256 1.93 -17.44 12.32
N ASN A 257 2.79 -16.44 12.14
CA ASN A 257 2.44 -15.03 12.37
C ASN A 257 1.41 -14.53 11.37
N LEU A 258 1.52 -14.90 10.09
CA LEU A 258 0.51 -14.55 9.09
C LEU A 258 -0.86 -15.13 9.45
N ARG A 259 -0.92 -16.41 9.87
CA ARG A 259 -2.16 -17.03 10.36
C ARG A 259 -2.72 -16.28 11.56
N GLU A 260 -1.87 -15.93 12.53
CA GLU A 260 -2.29 -15.17 13.71
C GLU A 260 -2.85 -13.78 13.34
N VAL A 261 -2.22 -13.08 12.39
CA VAL A 261 -2.75 -11.82 11.84
C VAL A 261 -4.12 -12.05 11.21
N ILE A 262 -4.28 -13.08 10.38
CA ILE A 262 -5.58 -13.38 9.74
C ILE A 262 -6.67 -13.63 10.79
N ASP A 263 -6.39 -14.46 11.79
CA ASP A 263 -7.34 -14.79 12.85
C ASP A 263 -7.76 -13.53 13.63
N ARG A 264 -6.77 -12.78 14.12
CA ARG A 264 -7.03 -11.59 14.93
C ARG A 264 -7.53 -10.39 14.11
N THR A 265 -7.38 -10.38 12.80
CA THR A 265 -7.98 -9.30 12.00
C THR A 265 -9.50 -9.35 12.08
N ARG A 266 -10.08 -10.55 11.99
CA ARG A 266 -11.54 -10.73 11.99
C ARG A 266 -12.18 -10.41 13.33
N ASP A 267 -11.52 -10.83 14.41
CA ASP A 267 -12.13 -10.79 15.75
C ASP A 267 -11.79 -9.51 16.52
N ASP A 268 -10.72 -8.83 16.14
CA ASP A 268 -9.93 -8.06 17.10
C ASP A 268 -9.40 -6.72 16.55
N LEU A 269 -9.53 -6.44 15.24
CA LEU A 269 -9.05 -5.19 14.60
C LEU A 269 -10.19 -4.49 13.82
N PRO A 270 -11.08 -3.78 14.51
CA PRO A 270 -12.29 -3.24 13.90
C PRO A 270 -11.98 -2.15 12.87
N GLY A 271 -12.59 -2.26 11.68
CA GLY A 271 -12.39 -1.31 10.58
C GLY A 271 -10.99 -1.36 10.00
N SER A 272 -10.42 -2.56 9.90
CA SER A 272 -9.12 -2.74 9.26
C SER A 272 -9.17 -3.78 8.15
N MET A 273 -8.34 -3.58 7.12
CA MET A 273 -8.09 -4.57 6.10
C MET A 273 -6.60 -4.80 5.92
N PHE A 274 -6.18 -6.05 5.98
CA PHE A 274 -4.82 -6.48 5.65
C PHE A 274 -4.80 -7.03 4.22
N VAL A 275 -3.91 -6.52 3.40
CA VAL A 275 -3.71 -6.96 2.02
C VAL A 275 -2.26 -7.35 1.82
N TYR A 276 -2.01 -8.61 1.47
CA TYR A 276 -0.66 -9.12 1.20
C TYR A 276 -0.50 -9.43 -0.28
N ALA A 277 0.48 -8.81 -0.95
CA ALA A 277 0.86 -9.15 -2.31
C ALA A 277 1.88 -10.29 -2.31
N VAL A 278 1.49 -11.44 -2.85
CA VAL A 278 2.27 -12.69 -2.83
C VAL A 278 2.42 -13.27 -4.24
N PRO A 279 3.44 -14.09 -4.50
CA PRO A 279 3.56 -14.77 -5.78
C PRO A 279 2.75 -16.08 -5.77
N PRO A 280 2.37 -16.65 -6.92
CA PRO A 280 1.57 -17.89 -6.98
C PRO A 280 2.23 -19.07 -6.25
N GLN A 281 3.57 -19.16 -6.27
CA GLN A 281 4.35 -20.20 -5.60
C GLN A 281 4.13 -20.18 -4.08
N PHE A 282 3.86 -19.02 -3.46
CA PHE A 282 3.52 -18.97 -2.04
C PHE A 282 2.23 -19.73 -1.74
N ILE A 283 1.21 -19.60 -2.60
CA ILE A 283 -0.09 -20.27 -2.43
C ILE A 283 -0.03 -21.75 -2.81
N ASN A 284 0.76 -22.09 -3.83
CA ASN A 284 0.81 -23.43 -4.40
C ASN A 284 1.81 -24.35 -3.71
N ASP A 285 2.93 -23.82 -3.19
CA ASP A 285 4.02 -24.62 -2.65
C ASP A 285 4.20 -24.43 -1.14
N ILE A 286 4.09 -23.19 -0.65
CA ILE A 286 4.35 -22.86 0.76
C ILE A 286 3.10 -23.12 1.61
N VAL A 287 1.97 -22.49 1.29
CA VAL A 287 0.72 -22.61 2.07
C VAL A 287 0.30 -24.06 2.33
N PRO A 288 0.39 -25.02 1.36
CA PRO A 288 0.01 -26.41 1.62
C PRO A 288 0.90 -27.13 2.64
N ARG A 289 2.12 -26.66 2.89
CA ARG A 289 3.01 -27.20 3.94
C ARG A 289 2.56 -26.79 5.35
N TYR A 290 1.65 -25.82 5.48
CA TYR A 290 1.16 -25.28 6.75
C TYR A 290 -0.38 -25.38 6.85
N PRO A 291 -0.93 -26.52 7.30
CA PRO A 291 -2.37 -26.77 7.29
C PRO A 291 -3.22 -25.69 7.99
N ALA A 292 -2.72 -25.11 9.09
CA ALA A 292 -3.44 -24.07 9.82
C ALA A 292 -3.59 -22.76 9.02
N LEU A 293 -2.56 -22.38 8.26
CA LEU A 293 -2.64 -21.23 7.33
C LEU A 293 -3.50 -21.60 6.12
N GLN A 294 -3.33 -22.81 5.58
CA GLN A 294 -4.10 -23.29 4.43
C GLN A 294 -5.61 -23.22 4.66
N GLN A 295 -6.09 -23.58 5.84
CA GLN A 295 -7.51 -23.50 6.21
C GLN A 295 -8.08 -22.07 6.20
N ARG A 296 -7.23 -21.04 6.34
CA ARG A 296 -7.64 -19.63 6.31
C ARG A 296 -7.56 -19.02 4.92
N VAL A 297 -6.62 -19.50 4.11
CA VAL A 297 -6.28 -18.93 2.80
C VAL A 297 -7.01 -19.64 1.66
N ARG A 298 -7.17 -20.96 1.70
CA ARG A 298 -7.89 -21.67 0.65
C ARG A 298 -9.38 -21.39 0.78
N ALA A 299 -9.97 -20.91 -0.30
CA ALA A 299 -11.40 -20.77 -0.47
C ALA A 299 -11.83 -21.37 -1.81
N PRO A 300 -13.07 -21.87 -1.93
CA PRO A 300 -13.61 -22.27 -3.21
C PRO A 300 -13.76 -21.03 -4.11
N GLY A 301 -13.19 -21.10 -5.32
CA GLY A 301 -13.28 -20.03 -6.32
C GLY A 301 -12.45 -18.78 -5.99
N ARG A 302 -12.41 -17.87 -6.97
CA ARG A 302 -11.66 -16.62 -6.91
C ARG A 302 -12.50 -15.47 -6.35
N PHE A 303 -11.84 -14.47 -5.78
CA PHE A 303 -12.48 -13.22 -5.43
C PHE A 303 -13.10 -12.58 -6.68
N SER A 304 -14.35 -12.18 -6.55
CA SER A 304 -15.15 -11.53 -7.59
C SER A 304 -16.37 -10.92 -6.94
N ARG A 305 -17.18 -10.18 -7.71
CA ARG A 305 -18.48 -9.69 -7.23
C ARG A 305 -19.38 -10.81 -6.69
N ALA A 306 -19.39 -11.98 -7.36
CA ALA A 306 -20.19 -13.13 -6.96
C ALA A 306 -19.62 -13.91 -5.77
N ASN A 307 -18.30 -13.83 -5.54
CA ASN A 307 -17.60 -14.54 -4.47
C ASN A 307 -16.66 -13.58 -3.71
N HIS A 308 -17.25 -12.51 -3.15
CA HIS A 308 -16.49 -11.47 -2.46
C HIS A 308 -15.86 -11.95 -1.13
N PHE A 309 -16.29 -13.10 -0.60
CA PHE A 309 -15.71 -13.70 0.60
C PHE A 309 -14.35 -14.34 0.37
N SER A 310 -14.00 -14.71 -0.86
CA SER A 310 -12.71 -15.35 -1.14
C SER A 310 -11.56 -14.43 -0.70
N PRO A 311 -10.59 -14.92 0.08
CA PRO A 311 -9.45 -14.13 0.51
C PRO A 311 -8.46 -13.93 -0.65
N GLN A 312 -8.58 -14.66 -1.76
CA GLN A 312 -7.63 -14.65 -2.86
C GLN A 312 -8.10 -13.79 -4.04
N ILE A 313 -7.37 -12.70 -4.30
CA ILE A 313 -7.50 -11.83 -5.46
C ILE A 313 -6.41 -12.23 -6.45
N ASN A 314 -6.78 -12.82 -7.59
CA ASN A 314 -5.81 -13.27 -8.60
C ASN A 314 -5.71 -12.25 -9.74
N LEU A 315 -4.51 -11.70 -9.98
CA LEU A 315 -4.23 -10.69 -11.00
C LEU A 315 -3.93 -11.27 -12.41
N GLU A 316 -3.94 -12.58 -12.57
CA GLU A 316 -3.96 -13.24 -13.89
C GLU A 316 -5.38 -13.27 -14.48
N HIS A 317 -6.41 -13.11 -13.64
CA HIS A 317 -7.81 -13.17 -14.04
C HIS A 317 -8.45 -11.79 -13.94
N LEU A 318 -8.03 -10.90 -14.84
CA LEU A 318 -8.52 -9.54 -14.96
C LEU A 318 -9.77 -9.45 -15.86
N ASP A 319 -10.32 -8.25 -15.97
CA ASP A 319 -11.52 -7.93 -16.76
C ASP A 319 -11.29 -8.06 -18.27
N LEU A 320 -10.03 -7.91 -18.70
CA LEU A 320 -9.58 -7.99 -20.08
C LEU A 320 -8.62 -9.16 -20.24
N ASP A 321 -8.54 -9.71 -21.45
CA ASP A 321 -7.43 -10.62 -21.78
C ASP A 321 -6.09 -9.85 -21.80
N GLU A 322 -4.99 -10.59 -21.74
CA GLU A 322 -3.67 -9.99 -21.59
C GLU A 322 -3.33 -9.01 -22.74
N ASN A 323 -3.69 -9.32 -23.98
CA ASN A 323 -3.35 -8.46 -25.12
C ASN A 323 -4.19 -7.19 -25.14
N GLU A 324 -5.50 -7.34 -24.91
CA GLU A 324 -6.42 -6.21 -24.76
C GLU A 324 -6.00 -5.30 -23.60
N LEU A 325 -5.54 -5.88 -22.49
CA LEU A 325 -5.02 -5.16 -21.34
C LEU A 325 -3.79 -4.32 -21.70
N LEU A 326 -2.78 -4.92 -22.34
CA LEU A 326 -1.56 -4.20 -22.75
C LEU A 326 -1.90 -3.07 -23.72
N TYR A 327 -2.71 -3.36 -24.74
CA TYR A 327 -3.15 -2.35 -25.70
C TYR A 327 -3.86 -1.18 -24.99
N ALA A 328 -4.84 -1.46 -24.13
CA ALA A 328 -5.58 -0.43 -23.41
C ALA A 328 -4.70 0.37 -22.42
N ILE A 329 -3.66 -0.23 -21.84
CA ILE A 329 -2.63 0.52 -21.08
C ILE A 329 -1.92 1.48 -22.03
N GLY A 330 -1.49 1.02 -23.21
CA GLY A 330 -0.87 1.86 -24.24
C GLY A 330 -1.74 3.06 -24.62
N GLU A 331 -3.03 2.84 -24.87
CA GLU A 331 -4.00 3.91 -25.17
C GLU A 331 -4.07 4.98 -24.06
N LYS A 332 -3.92 4.58 -22.79
CA LYS A 332 -3.88 5.53 -21.66
C LYS A 332 -2.55 6.26 -21.55
N LEU A 333 -1.44 5.64 -21.96
CA LEU A 333 -0.11 6.23 -21.85
C LEU A 333 0.14 7.33 -22.88
N ILE A 334 -0.46 7.26 -24.07
CA ILE A 334 -0.33 8.28 -25.13
C ILE A 334 -0.71 9.68 -24.62
N PRO A 335 -1.95 9.95 -24.15
CA PRO A 335 -2.33 11.29 -23.70
C PRO A 335 -1.56 11.74 -22.44
N ILE A 336 -1.12 10.80 -21.59
CA ILE A 336 -0.26 11.11 -20.45
C ILE A 336 1.11 11.61 -20.92
N TYR A 337 1.68 10.98 -21.94
CA TYR A 337 2.94 11.38 -22.55
C TYR A 337 2.82 12.76 -23.21
N GLU A 338 1.81 12.96 -24.04
CA GLU A 338 1.51 14.23 -24.71
C GLU A 338 1.40 15.38 -23.70
N THR A 339 0.62 15.18 -22.64
CA THR A 339 0.48 16.16 -21.55
C THR A 339 1.79 16.40 -20.80
N ALA A 340 2.60 15.36 -20.62
CA ALA A 340 3.87 15.47 -19.88
C ALA A 340 4.94 16.28 -20.60
N PHE A 341 4.90 16.31 -21.93
CA PHE A 341 5.93 16.95 -22.77
C PHE A 341 5.39 18.06 -23.67
N ASP A 342 4.11 18.42 -23.53
CA ASP A 342 3.43 19.43 -24.36
C ASP A 342 3.62 19.18 -25.87
N VAL A 343 3.42 17.92 -26.26
CA VAL A 343 3.55 17.44 -27.64
C VAL A 343 2.26 16.79 -28.11
N LYS A 344 2.01 16.82 -29.41
CA LYS A 344 0.93 16.05 -30.04
C LYS A 344 1.52 15.05 -31.01
N LEU A 345 1.31 13.77 -30.72
CA LEU A 345 1.78 12.66 -31.55
C LEU A 345 0.68 12.25 -32.53
N ASN A 346 1.05 11.52 -33.57
CA ASN A 346 0.10 10.94 -34.51
C ASN A 346 -0.65 9.77 -33.85
N GLU A 347 -1.89 10.03 -33.45
CA GLU A 347 -2.78 9.07 -32.79
C GLU A 347 -2.88 7.74 -33.54
N GLN A 348 -3.04 7.75 -34.87
CA GLN A 348 -3.16 6.52 -35.65
C GLN A 348 -1.88 5.68 -35.61
N ILE A 349 -0.71 6.33 -35.71
CA ILE A 349 0.59 5.65 -35.64
C ILE A 349 0.81 5.10 -34.24
N GLN A 350 0.59 5.89 -33.18
CA GLN A 350 0.91 5.47 -31.82
C GLN A 350 -0.05 4.38 -31.30
N HIS A 351 -1.34 4.42 -31.65
CA HIS A 351 -2.25 3.32 -31.35
C HIS A 351 -1.85 2.03 -32.08
N ALA A 352 -1.46 2.12 -33.36
CA ALA A 352 -0.97 0.95 -34.09
C ALA A 352 0.33 0.39 -33.49
N ASN A 353 1.27 1.26 -33.10
CA ASN A 353 2.51 0.86 -32.42
C ASN A 353 2.23 0.21 -31.05
N ALA A 354 1.27 0.72 -30.28
CA ALA A 354 0.83 0.10 -29.04
C ALA A 354 0.30 -1.33 -29.28
N ALA A 355 -0.52 -1.52 -30.31
CA ALA A 355 -1.05 -2.85 -30.66
C ALA A 355 0.06 -3.83 -31.09
N ILE A 356 1.02 -3.36 -31.90
CA ILE A 356 2.15 -4.19 -32.36
C ILE A 356 3.03 -4.58 -31.17
N LEU A 357 3.39 -3.63 -30.30
CA LEU A 357 4.19 -3.91 -29.11
C LEU A 357 3.46 -4.80 -28.11
N ALA A 358 2.13 -4.68 -27.96
CA ALA A 358 1.33 -5.55 -27.10
C ALA A 358 1.38 -7.02 -27.59
N ASN A 359 1.20 -7.23 -28.90
CA ASN A 359 1.32 -8.56 -29.51
C ASN A 359 2.71 -9.16 -29.31
N VAL A 360 3.76 -8.39 -29.62
CA VAL A 360 5.15 -8.84 -29.49
C VAL A 360 5.52 -9.11 -28.03
N ALA A 361 5.14 -8.21 -27.11
CA ALA A 361 5.43 -8.39 -25.69
C ALA A 361 4.87 -9.70 -25.16
N ARG A 362 3.65 -10.09 -25.58
CA ARG A 362 3.04 -11.38 -25.24
C ARG A 362 3.83 -12.58 -25.77
N ASP A 363 4.30 -12.51 -27.02
CA ASP A 363 4.87 -13.67 -27.71
C ASP A 363 6.36 -13.92 -27.36
N VAL A 364 7.10 -12.89 -26.94
CA VAL A 364 8.56 -12.96 -26.81
C VAL A 364 9.05 -13.60 -25.50
N PHE A 365 8.27 -13.67 -24.40
CA PHE A 365 8.75 -14.27 -23.12
C PHE A 365 7.69 -14.90 -22.22
N LEU A 366 7.56 -16.23 -22.20
CA LEU A 366 6.62 -16.94 -21.30
C LEU A 366 6.94 -16.82 -19.79
N ASP A 367 8.16 -16.44 -19.41
CA ASP A 367 8.65 -16.47 -18.00
C ASP A 367 8.86 -15.09 -17.35
N VAL A 368 8.69 -13.98 -18.09
CA VAL A 368 8.96 -12.60 -17.60
C VAL A 368 7.70 -11.73 -17.72
N SER A 369 7.52 -10.80 -16.78
CA SER A 369 6.42 -9.85 -16.77
C SER A 369 6.22 -9.07 -18.08
N HIS A 370 5.34 -9.57 -18.95
CA HIS A 370 4.93 -8.91 -20.19
C HIS A 370 4.42 -7.49 -19.96
N ARG A 371 3.73 -7.24 -18.85
CA ARG A 371 3.17 -5.93 -18.48
C ARG A 371 4.24 -4.88 -18.24
N ARG A 372 5.24 -5.19 -17.40
CA ARG A 372 6.36 -4.28 -17.11
C ARG A 372 7.19 -4.01 -18.36
N LEU A 373 7.47 -5.06 -19.14
CA LEU A 373 8.22 -4.97 -20.39
C LEU A 373 7.51 -4.08 -21.39
N PHE A 374 6.21 -4.31 -21.63
CA PHE A 374 5.40 -3.52 -22.53
C PHE A 374 5.39 -2.04 -22.15
N VAL A 375 5.12 -1.71 -20.88
CA VAL A 375 5.06 -0.32 -20.42
C VAL A 375 6.38 0.40 -20.65
N LYS A 376 7.51 -0.24 -20.28
CA LYS A 376 8.84 0.34 -20.47
C LYS A 376 9.17 0.51 -21.96
N ALA A 377 8.91 -0.51 -22.77
CA ALA A 377 9.12 -0.49 -24.21
C ALA A 377 8.30 0.61 -24.90
N PHE A 378 7.02 0.72 -24.57
CA PHE A 378 6.13 1.69 -25.20
C PHE A 378 6.45 3.12 -24.79
N VAL A 379 6.74 3.40 -23.51
CA VAL A 379 7.17 4.74 -23.08
C VAL A 379 8.49 5.15 -23.73
N THR A 380 9.43 4.22 -23.84
CA THR A 380 10.71 4.45 -24.52
C THR A 380 10.49 4.74 -26.01
N GLU A 381 9.56 4.02 -26.65
CA GLU A 381 9.23 4.24 -28.05
C GLU A 381 8.57 5.58 -28.30
N LEU A 382 7.62 6.00 -27.45
CA LEU A 382 7.01 7.33 -27.52
C LEU A 382 8.09 8.42 -27.43
N ALA A 383 9.08 8.24 -26.56
CA ALA A 383 10.23 9.16 -26.46
C ALA A 383 11.13 9.15 -27.71
N ARG A 384 11.36 7.97 -28.30
CA ARG A 384 12.14 7.84 -29.54
C ARG A 384 11.46 8.55 -30.71
N GLN A 385 10.15 8.36 -30.88
CA GLN A 385 9.40 8.97 -31.97
C GLN A 385 9.20 10.48 -31.76
N HIS A 386 9.01 10.93 -30.51
CA HIS A 386 8.99 12.35 -30.18
C HIS A 386 10.31 13.05 -30.55
N ALA A 387 11.46 12.41 -30.31
CA ALA A 387 12.76 12.96 -30.67
C ALA A 387 13.11 12.84 -32.17
N GLY A 388 12.40 11.99 -32.91
CA GLY A 388 12.69 11.61 -34.28
C GLY A 388 11.49 11.78 -35.21
N GLU A 389 11.42 10.92 -36.22
CA GLU A 389 10.26 10.84 -37.13
C GLU A 389 9.31 9.73 -36.67
N GLU A 390 8.03 10.08 -36.55
CA GLU A 390 6.98 9.11 -36.24
C GLU A 390 6.79 8.14 -37.40
N HIS A 391 6.78 6.85 -37.10
CA HIS A 391 6.54 5.79 -38.08
C HIS A 391 5.86 4.60 -37.44
N LEU A 392 5.19 3.82 -38.30
CA LEU A 392 4.62 2.54 -37.91
C LEU A 392 5.75 1.53 -37.72
N LEU A 393 5.82 0.92 -36.54
CA LEU A 393 6.78 -0.14 -36.25
C LEU A 393 6.51 -1.37 -37.11
N THR A 394 7.57 -2.00 -37.57
CA THR A 394 7.52 -3.39 -38.05
C THR A 394 7.56 -4.37 -36.86
N GLU A 395 7.11 -5.61 -37.06
CA GLU A 395 7.22 -6.65 -36.02
C GLU A 395 8.68 -6.93 -35.62
N GLU A 396 9.62 -6.81 -36.56
CA GLU A 396 11.06 -6.98 -36.30
C GLU A 396 11.59 -5.88 -35.37
N GLU A 397 11.23 -4.62 -35.63
CA GLU A 397 11.61 -3.48 -34.77
C GLU A 397 11.00 -3.60 -33.38
N ALA A 398 9.71 -3.91 -33.29
CA ALA A 398 9.03 -4.13 -32.01
C ALA A 398 9.68 -5.27 -31.21
N THR A 399 10.06 -6.37 -31.88
CA THR A 399 10.78 -7.49 -31.25
C THR A 399 12.14 -7.06 -30.72
N ALA A 400 12.90 -6.26 -31.48
CA ALA A 400 14.18 -5.74 -31.05
C ALA A 400 14.05 -4.81 -29.83
N ILE A 401 13.03 -3.94 -29.81
CA ILE A 401 12.75 -3.05 -28.68
C ILE A 401 12.45 -3.87 -27.43
N VAL A 402 11.52 -4.82 -27.50
CA VAL A 402 11.13 -5.65 -26.34
C VAL A 402 12.31 -6.45 -25.83
N ARG A 403 13.12 -7.07 -26.70
CA ARG A 403 14.32 -7.82 -26.30
C ARG A 403 15.37 -6.94 -25.62
N GLY A 404 15.62 -5.74 -26.13
CA GLY A 404 16.54 -4.79 -25.50
C GLY A 404 16.13 -4.45 -24.06
N GLN A 405 14.82 -4.33 -23.80
CA GLN A 405 14.32 -4.09 -22.44
C GLN A 405 14.51 -5.29 -21.51
N VAL A 406 14.48 -6.51 -22.04
CA VAL A 406 14.72 -7.74 -21.27
C VAL A 406 16.18 -7.81 -20.82
N ASP A 407 17.11 -7.53 -21.73
CA ASP A 407 18.55 -7.53 -21.42
C ASP A 407 18.88 -6.53 -20.30
N GLU A 408 18.25 -5.35 -20.32
CA GLU A 408 18.39 -4.33 -19.27
C GLU A 408 17.74 -4.71 -17.93
N LEU A 409 16.68 -5.54 -17.93
CA LEU A 409 16.01 -5.99 -16.70
C LEU A 409 16.62 -7.25 -16.10
N SER A 410 17.40 -7.99 -16.89
CA SER A 410 18.03 -9.26 -16.50
C SER A 410 19.50 -9.11 -16.09
N GLY A 411 20.14 -8.01 -16.49
CA GLY A 411 21.47 -7.60 -16.03
C GLY A 411 21.41 -6.76 -14.77
#